data_AF-A0A7V9MNI8-F1
#
_entry.id   AF-A0A7V9MNI8-F1
#
_cell.length_a   1.000
_cell.length_b   1.000
_cell.length_c   1.000
_cell.angle_alpha   90.00
_cell.angle_beta   90.00
_cell.angle_gamma   90.00
#
_symmetry.space_group_name_H-M   'P 1'
#
loop_
_entity.id
_entity.type
_entity.pdbx_description
1 polymer ?
#
loop_
_entity_poly.entity_id
_entity_poly.type
_entity_poly.pdbx_seq_one_letter_code
_entity_poly.pdbx_strand_id
1 'polypeptide(L)'
;VRECEDAMGAYLMMFASIGAGLPLPVINLIAAVIYYYINRSKSRFVRFHSLQSLISQIPLTLLNSVAVFWTIRILFYNQFNFSDTYIGYVIMLFLANIIYFIFSIVGAVKARKGRFYYFVFFGKVAYESVYKIKEETVIPEVVNKPPNL
;
A
#
# COMPACT_ATOMS: atom_id res chain seq x y z
N VAL A 1 -13.25 -14.49 10.86
CA VAL A 1 -13.98 -13.20 10.68
C VAL A 1 -13.05 -12.02 10.88
N ARG A 2 -12.48 -11.83 12.09
CA ARG A 2 -11.56 -10.71 12.40
C ARG A 2 -10.39 -10.54 11.41
N GLU A 3 -9.72 -11.62 11.01
CA GLU A 3 -8.65 -11.53 10.00
C GLU A 3 -9.13 -11.03 8.63
N CYS A 4 -10.34 -11.40 8.21
CA CYS A 4 -10.91 -10.95 6.96
C CYS A 4 -11.28 -9.46 7.01
N GLU A 5 -11.71 -8.97 8.18
CA GLU A 5 -11.99 -7.56 8.43
C GLU A 5 -10.72 -6.72 8.49
N ASP A 6 -9.66 -7.23 9.13
CA ASP A 6 -8.33 -6.61 9.12
C ASP A 6 -7.70 -6.60 7.71
N ALA A 7 -7.88 -7.66 6.92
CA ALA A 7 -7.40 -7.68 5.54
C ALA A 7 -8.19 -6.72 4.64
N MET A 8 -9.51 -6.62 4.84
CA MET A 8 -10.38 -5.66 4.15
C MET A 8 -10.00 -4.22 4.52
N GLY A 9 -9.76 -3.95 5.80
CA GLY A 9 -9.43 -2.62 6.30
C GLY A 9 -8.18 -2.03 5.65
N ALA A 10 -7.23 -2.85 5.24
CA ALA A 10 -6.04 -2.40 4.49
C ALA A 10 -6.38 -1.59 3.24
N TYR A 11 -7.48 -1.92 2.56
CA TYR A 11 -7.93 -1.24 1.35
C TYR A 11 -8.88 -0.09 1.63
N LEU A 12 -9.53 -0.06 2.81
CA LEU A 12 -10.51 0.97 3.15
C LEU A 12 -9.89 2.15 3.91
N MET A 13 -8.80 1.93 4.64
CA MET A 13 -8.15 2.97 5.43
C MET A 13 -7.65 4.15 4.60
N MET A 14 -7.29 3.93 3.33
CA MET A 14 -6.92 4.98 2.39
C MET A 14 -8.07 5.96 2.07
N PHE A 15 -9.32 5.60 2.34
CA PHE A 15 -10.49 6.46 2.12
C PHE A 15 -10.93 7.20 3.38
N ALA A 16 -10.49 6.75 4.56
CA ALA A 16 -10.80 7.41 5.83
C ALA A 16 -10.20 8.83 5.90
N SER A 17 -9.03 9.04 5.29
CA SER A 17 -8.38 10.35 5.15
C SER A 17 -9.18 11.34 4.30
N ILE A 18 -9.90 10.86 3.27
CA ILE A 18 -10.80 11.67 2.46
C ILE A 18 -11.95 12.18 3.33
N GLY A 19 -12.55 11.30 4.15
CA GLY A 19 -13.61 11.66 5.09
C GLY A 19 -13.17 12.64 6.19
N ALA A 20 -11.89 12.60 6.57
CA ALA A 20 -11.30 13.53 7.53
C ALA A 20 -10.95 14.92 6.95
N GLY A 21 -11.26 15.17 5.67
CA GLY A 21 -11.01 16.47 5.03
C GLY A 21 -9.54 16.76 4.72
N LEU A 22 -8.70 15.72 4.73
CA LEU A 22 -7.26 15.83 4.52
C LEU A 22 -6.82 15.11 3.22
N PRO A 23 -7.21 15.59 2.02
CA PRO A 23 -6.82 14.98 0.75
C PRO A 23 -5.39 15.38 0.38
N LEU A 24 -4.42 15.08 1.26
CA LEU A 24 -3.01 15.19 0.90
C LEU A 24 -2.48 13.80 0.52
N PRO A 25 -1.84 13.64 -0.64
CA PRO A 25 -1.37 12.34 -1.13
C PRO A 25 -0.52 11.57 -0.12
N VAL A 26 0.26 12.31 0.65
CA VAL A 26 1.14 11.81 1.69
C VAL A 26 0.37 11.14 2.84
N ILE A 27 -0.84 11.63 3.15
CA ILE A 27 -1.65 11.11 4.26
C ILE A 27 -2.17 9.71 3.95
N ASN A 28 -2.56 9.43 2.70
CA ASN A 28 -2.98 8.09 2.28
C ASN A 28 -1.83 7.09 2.41
N LEU A 29 -0.61 7.50 2.05
CA LEU A 29 0.59 6.67 2.22
C LEU A 29 0.91 6.44 3.69
N ILE A 30 0.87 7.48 4.54
CA ILE A 30 1.08 7.36 5.98
C ILE A 30 0.05 6.39 6.59
N ALA A 31 -1.22 6.52 6.24
CA ALA A 31 -2.27 5.62 6.71
C ALA A 31 -1.99 4.16 6.32
N ALA A 32 -1.59 3.91 5.07
CA ALA A 32 -1.23 2.57 4.60
C ALA A 32 0.01 2.01 5.32
N VAL A 33 1.02 2.85 5.59
CA VAL A 33 2.22 2.47 6.37
C VAL A 33 1.83 2.07 7.78
N ILE A 34 1.13 2.94 8.51
CA ILE A 34 0.68 2.68 9.88
C ILE A 34 -0.14 1.39 9.91
N TYR A 35 -1.09 1.24 8.98
CA TYR A 35 -1.93 0.06 8.92
C TYR A 35 -1.13 -1.23 8.71
N TYR A 36 -0.14 -1.22 7.82
CA TYR A 36 0.76 -2.36 7.62
C TYR A 36 1.52 -2.71 8.89
N TYR A 37 2.13 -1.74 9.57
CA TYR A 37 2.92 -2.03 10.78
C TYR A 37 2.07 -2.51 11.97
N ILE A 38 0.83 -2.06 12.11
CA ILE A 38 -0.11 -2.55 13.13
C ILE A 38 -0.53 -4.00 12.85
N ASN A 39 -0.68 -4.37 11.58
CA ASN A 39 -1.31 -5.63 11.19
C ASN A 39 -0.35 -6.72 10.67
N ARG A 40 0.93 -6.38 10.40
CA ARG A 40 1.93 -7.30 9.81
C ARG A 40 2.25 -8.53 10.65
N SER A 41 2.02 -8.50 11.97
CA SER A 41 2.31 -9.60 12.89
C SER A 41 1.13 -10.56 13.10
N LYS A 42 -0.06 -10.24 12.59
CA LYS A 42 -1.28 -11.02 12.84
C LYS A 42 -1.28 -12.35 12.08
N SER A 43 -1.52 -12.33 10.78
CA SER A 43 -1.49 -13.53 9.93
C SER A 43 -0.85 -13.22 8.58
N ARG A 44 -0.36 -14.25 7.88
CA ARG A 44 0.22 -14.07 6.54
C ARG A 44 -0.80 -13.53 5.55
N PHE A 45 -2.08 -13.87 5.72
CA PHE A 45 -3.18 -13.35 4.91
C PHE A 45 -3.36 -11.83 5.11
N VAL A 46 -3.45 -11.38 6.36
CA VAL A 46 -3.55 -9.95 6.69
C VAL A 46 -2.31 -9.19 6.25
N ARG A 47 -1.12 -9.77 6.46
CA ARG A 47 0.16 -9.18 6.05
C ARG A 47 0.26 -9.02 4.53
N PHE A 48 -0.24 -9.98 3.75
CA PHE A 48 -0.32 -9.89 2.30
C PHE A 48 -1.17 -8.70 1.84
N HIS A 49 -2.42 -8.62 2.32
CA HIS A 49 -3.35 -7.57 1.88
C HIS A 49 -2.90 -6.18 2.33
N SER A 50 -2.35 -6.06 3.54
CA SER A 50 -1.76 -4.80 4.03
C SER A 50 -0.50 -4.38 3.28
N LEU A 51 0.39 -5.33 2.95
CA LEU A 51 1.57 -5.02 2.14
C LEU A 51 1.19 -4.64 0.71
N GLN A 52 0.26 -5.38 0.06
CA GLN A 52 -0.22 -5.07 -1.29
C GLN A 52 -0.83 -3.67 -1.35
N SER A 53 -1.66 -3.31 -0.37
CA SER A 53 -2.25 -1.97 -0.27
C SER A 53 -1.15 -0.90 -0.13
N LEU A 54 -0.20 -1.10 0.79
CA LEU A 54 0.92 -0.18 0.99
C LEU A 54 1.77 0.04 -0.27
N ILE A 55 2.26 -1.02 -0.90
CA ILE A 55 3.16 -0.86 -2.05
C ILE A 55 2.45 -0.30 -3.28
N SER A 56 1.15 -0.60 -3.46
CA SER A 56 0.36 -0.05 -4.56
C SER A 56 0.01 1.42 -4.36
N GLN A 57 0.04 1.91 -3.11
CA GLN A 57 -0.16 3.33 -2.79
C GLN A 57 1.04 4.19 -3.18
N ILE A 58 2.26 3.64 -3.28
CA ILE A 58 3.50 4.40 -3.55
C ILE A 58 3.44 5.12 -4.90
N PRO A 59 3.19 4.45 -6.05
CA PRO A 59 3.15 5.13 -7.35
C PRO A 59 2.07 6.20 -7.42
N LEU A 60 0.88 5.90 -6.87
CA LEU A 60 -0.22 6.86 -6.85
C LEU A 60 0.13 8.10 -6.01
N THR A 61 0.83 7.91 -4.89
CA THR A 61 1.29 9.03 -4.04
C THR A 61 2.32 9.89 -4.77
N LEU A 62 3.23 9.29 -5.55
CA LEU A 62 4.21 10.03 -6.35
C LEU A 62 3.52 10.87 -7.43
N LEU A 63 2.57 10.30 -8.18
CA LEU A 63 1.81 11.03 -9.20
C LEU A 63 1.03 12.19 -8.58
N ASN A 64 0.31 11.94 -7.49
CA ASN A 64 -0.43 13.00 -6.83
C ASN A 64 0.53 14.07 -6.23
N SER A 65 1.70 13.71 -5.71
CA SER A 65 2.69 14.68 -5.20
C SER A 65 3.22 15.61 -6.30
N VAL A 66 3.46 15.07 -7.50
CA VAL A 66 3.84 15.86 -8.67
C VAL A 66 2.73 16.85 -9.05
N ALA A 67 1.47 16.41 -9.08
CA ALA A 67 0.33 17.31 -9.30
C ALA A 67 0.31 18.43 -8.26
N VAL A 68 0.36 18.10 -6.97
CA VAL A 68 0.32 19.10 -5.88
C VAL A 68 1.44 20.13 -6.02
N PHE A 69 2.68 19.69 -6.26
CA PHE A 69 3.80 20.62 -6.43
C PHE A 69 3.61 21.51 -7.67
N TRP A 70 3.15 20.94 -8.79
CA TRP A 70 2.86 21.70 -10.01
C TRP A 70 1.75 22.72 -9.78
N THR A 71 0.63 22.32 -9.16
CA THR A 71 -0.48 23.21 -8.81
C THR A 71 -0.03 24.34 -7.89
N ILE A 72 0.79 24.06 -6.87
CA ILE A 72 1.35 25.09 -5.99
C ILE A 72 2.18 26.11 -6.79
N ARG A 73 3.02 25.64 -7.73
CA ARG A 73 3.83 26.55 -8.57
C ARG A 73 3.00 27.41 -9.53
N ILE A 74 1.87 26.90 -10.02
CA ILE A 74 0.92 27.68 -10.81
C ILE A 74 0.23 28.74 -9.94
N LEU A 75 -0.30 28.34 -8.78
CA LEU A 75 -1.17 29.19 -7.95
C LEU A 75 -0.43 30.24 -7.12
N PHE A 76 0.72 29.89 -6.53
CA PHE A 76 1.38 30.74 -5.53
C PHE A 76 2.66 31.40 -6.03
N TYR A 77 3.28 30.84 -7.07
CA TYR A 77 4.56 31.33 -7.58
C TYR A 77 4.46 31.97 -8.96
N ASN A 78 3.28 31.93 -9.61
CA ASN A 78 3.05 32.42 -10.98
C ASN A 78 4.14 31.98 -11.99
N GLN A 79 4.81 30.86 -11.73
CA GLN A 79 5.92 30.37 -12.55
C GLN A 79 5.43 29.65 -13.80
N PHE A 80 4.18 29.16 -13.76
CA PHE A 80 3.55 28.38 -14.83
C PHE A 80 2.09 28.79 -14.97
N ASN A 81 1.56 28.63 -16.18
CA ASN A 81 0.12 28.76 -16.46
C ASN A 81 -0.56 27.39 -16.46
N PHE A 82 -1.88 27.38 -16.39
CA PHE A 82 -2.70 26.20 -16.66
C PHE A 82 -2.57 25.81 -18.14
N SER A 83 -1.57 25.01 -18.46
CA SER A 83 -1.32 24.52 -19.83
C SER A 83 -2.10 23.25 -20.13
N ASP A 84 -2.27 22.95 -21.42
CA ASP A 84 -2.87 21.70 -21.89
C ASP A 84 -2.14 20.46 -21.33
N THR A 85 -0.82 20.55 -21.18
CA THR A 85 0.00 19.48 -20.55
C THR A 85 -0.38 19.26 -19.09
N TYR A 86 -0.58 20.34 -18.32
CA TYR A 86 -1.01 20.24 -16.93
C TYR A 86 -2.42 19.65 -16.84
N ILE A 87 -3.35 20.10 -17.69
CA ILE A 87 -4.72 19.58 -17.73
C ILE A 87 -4.71 18.08 -18.09
N GLY A 88 -3.96 17.68 -19.11
CA GLY A 88 -3.79 16.28 -19.50
C GLY A 88 -3.20 15.43 -18.37
N TYR A 89 -2.22 15.97 -17.63
CA TYR A 89 -1.67 15.30 -16.45
C TYR A 89 -2.70 15.08 -15.35
N VAL A 90 -3.51 16.10 -15.02
CA VAL A 90 -4.57 16.01 -14.01
C VAL A 90 -5.65 15.01 -14.41
N ILE A 91 -6.03 14.96 -15.68
CA ILE A 91 -6.98 13.95 -16.20
C ILE A 91 -6.39 12.54 -16.05
N MET A 92 -5.13 12.33 -16.44
CA MET A 92 -4.46 11.05 -16.27
C MET A 92 -4.41 10.64 -14.79
N LEU A 93 -4.08 11.58 -13.90
CA LEU A 93 -4.06 11.35 -12.46
C LEU A 93 -5.43 10.98 -11.92
N PHE A 94 -6.49 11.64 -12.37
CA PHE A 94 -7.86 11.34 -11.98
C PHE A 94 -8.25 9.92 -12.38
N LEU A 95 -7.94 9.52 -13.62
CA LEU A 95 -8.16 8.15 -14.09
C LEU A 95 -7.37 7.12 -13.28
N ALA A 96 -6.10 7.40 -12.95
CA ALA A 96 -5.28 6.53 -12.11
C ALA A 96 -5.88 6.34 -10.71
N ASN A 97 -6.42 7.41 -10.10
CA ASN A 97 -7.11 7.33 -8.81
C ASN A 97 -8.41 6.50 -8.91
N ILE A 98 -9.19 6.63 -9.99
CA ILE A 98 -10.39 5.81 -10.20
C ILE A 98 -10.03 4.34 -10.34
N ILE A 99 -9.01 4.02 -11.15
CA ILE A 99 -8.55 2.64 -11.34
C ILE A 99 -8.14 2.07 -9.98
N TYR A 100 -7.32 2.80 -9.23
CA TYR A 100 -6.90 2.38 -7.90
C TYR A 100 -8.07 2.17 -6.95
N PHE A 101 -9.04 3.08 -6.93
CA PHE A 101 -10.27 2.97 -6.15
C PHE A 101 -11.01 1.66 -6.46
N ILE A 102 -11.21 1.33 -7.74
CA ILE A 102 -11.88 0.09 -8.16
C ILE A 102 -11.12 -1.14 -7.67
N PHE A 103 -9.79 -1.19 -7.89
CA PHE A 103 -8.96 -2.30 -7.41
C PHE A 103 -9.04 -2.46 -5.89
N SER A 104 -9.01 -1.36 -5.14
CA SER A 104 -9.14 -1.36 -3.68
C SER A 104 -10.50 -1.85 -3.19
N ILE A 105 -11.60 -1.42 -3.81
CA ILE A 105 -12.95 -1.92 -3.46
C ILE A 105 -13.07 -3.42 -3.77
N VAL A 106 -12.61 -3.88 -4.94
CA VAL A 106 -12.64 -5.30 -5.28
C VAL A 106 -11.77 -6.11 -4.31
N GLY A 107 -10.57 -5.61 -3.99
CA GLY A 107 -9.67 -6.20 -3.00
C GLY A 107 -10.32 -6.31 -1.62
N ALA A 108 -10.96 -5.24 -1.14
CA ALA A 108 -11.68 -5.20 0.13
C ALA A 108 -12.79 -6.27 0.19
N VAL A 109 -13.63 -6.33 -0.85
CA VAL A 109 -14.73 -7.30 -0.92
C VAL A 109 -14.24 -8.74 -0.95
N LYS A 110 -13.14 -9.02 -1.67
CA LYS A 110 -12.54 -10.36 -1.73
C LYS A 110 -11.87 -10.73 -0.40
N ALA A 111 -11.15 -9.79 0.22
CA ALA A 111 -10.51 -9.98 1.51
C ALA A 111 -11.53 -10.29 2.62
N ARG A 112 -12.69 -9.59 2.63
CA ARG A 112 -13.81 -9.87 3.55
C ARG A 112 -14.34 -11.29 3.42
N LYS A 113 -14.28 -11.88 2.23
CA LYS A 113 -14.67 -13.27 1.93
C LYS A 113 -13.52 -14.27 2.15
N GLY A 114 -12.38 -13.85 2.71
CA GLY A 114 -11.21 -14.69 2.94
C GLY A 114 -10.48 -15.12 1.66
N ARG A 115 -10.64 -14.36 0.55
CA ARG A 115 -10.04 -14.70 -0.74
C ARG A 115 -8.93 -13.72 -1.09
N PHE A 116 -7.83 -14.25 -1.62
CA PHE A 116 -6.78 -13.45 -2.23
C PHE A 116 -7.29 -12.74 -3.48
N TYR A 117 -6.82 -11.51 -3.68
CA TYR A 117 -7.01 -10.76 -4.91
C TYR A 117 -5.72 -10.01 -5.22
N TYR A 118 -5.12 -10.37 -6.34
CA TYR A 118 -3.79 -9.90 -6.73
C TYR A 118 -3.94 -8.65 -7.59
N PHE A 119 -3.44 -7.53 -7.07
CA PHE A 119 -3.27 -6.35 -7.93
C PHE A 119 -2.21 -6.64 -8.98
N VAL A 120 -2.39 -6.07 -10.17
CA VAL A 120 -1.39 -6.17 -11.24
C VAL A 120 -0.05 -5.71 -10.69
N PHE A 121 0.99 -6.53 -10.89
CA PHE A 121 2.34 -6.37 -10.33
C PHE A 121 2.43 -6.48 -8.79
N PHE A 122 1.72 -5.65 -8.03
CA PHE A 122 1.85 -5.55 -6.57
C PHE A 122 1.43 -6.82 -5.83
N GLY A 123 0.43 -7.56 -6.32
CA GLY A 123 0.01 -8.80 -5.66
C GLY A 123 1.10 -9.84 -5.67
N LYS A 124 1.81 -10.01 -6.79
CA LYS A 124 2.94 -10.95 -6.86
C LYS A 124 4.04 -10.54 -5.89
N VAL A 125 4.42 -9.28 -5.89
CA VAL A 125 5.46 -8.74 -4.99
C VAL A 125 5.10 -8.95 -3.51
N ALA A 126 3.86 -8.65 -3.14
CA ALA A 126 3.38 -8.82 -1.77
C ALA A 126 3.35 -10.30 -1.36
N TYR A 127 2.92 -11.19 -2.26
CA TYR A 127 2.87 -12.63 -2.00
C TYR A 127 4.26 -13.20 -1.75
N GLU A 128 5.20 -12.95 -2.66
CA GLU A 128 6.59 -13.39 -2.51
C GLU A 128 7.22 -12.83 -1.23
N SER A 129 6.98 -11.55 -0.91
CA SER A 129 7.54 -10.93 0.30
C SER A 129 7.02 -11.53 1.61
N VAL A 130 5.80 -12.10 1.60
CA VAL A 130 5.14 -12.62 2.80
C VAL A 130 5.26 -14.14 2.94
N TYR A 131 5.24 -14.86 1.82
CA TYR A 131 5.19 -16.32 1.78
C TYR A 131 6.50 -16.97 1.36
N LYS A 132 7.51 -16.20 0.92
CA LYS A 132 8.85 -16.77 0.69
C LYS A 132 9.35 -17.39 1.99
N ILE A 133 9.54 -18.71 1.94
CA ILE A 133 10.19 -19.48 2.99
C ILE A 133 11.61 -18.92 3.07
N LYS A 134 11.94 -18.20 4.15
CA LYS A 134 13.34 -18.09 4.54
C LYS A 134 13.72 -19.49 4.97
N GLU A 135 14.63 -20.13 4.24
CA GLU A 135 15.41 -21.22 4.83
C GLU A 135 15.96 -20.64 6.13
N GLU A 136 15.49 -21.16 7.27
CA GLU A 136 16.19 -20.93 8.52
C GLU A 136 17.60 -21.46 8.27
N THR A 137 18.58 -20.58 8.26
CA THR A 137 19.96 -21.01 8.47
C THR A 137 19.92 -21.77 9.78
N VAL A 138 19.94 -23.10 9.69
CA VAL A 138 20.08 -23.99 10.85
C VAL A 138 21.43 -23.62 11.43
N ILE A 139 21.44 -22.75 12.43
CA ILE A 139 22.63 -22.46 13.20
C ILE A 139 22.88 -23.77 13.95
N PRO A 140 23.95 -24.54 13.64
CA PRO A 140 24.22 -25.76 14.38
C PRO A 140 24.35 -25.36 15.85
N GLU A 141 23.51 -25.97 16.68
CA GLU A 141 23.57 -25.76 18.12
C GLU A 141 24.98 -26.16 18.57
N VAL A 142 25.81 -25.18 18.96
CA VAL A 142 27.17 -25.43 19.44
C VAL A 142 27.04 -26.05 20.84
N VAL A 143 26.78 -27.35 20.88
CA VAL A 143 26.72 -28.11 22.13
C VAL A 143 28.15 -28.33 22.61
N ASN A 144 28.53 -27.65 23.69
CA ASN A 144 29.81 -27.89 24.35
C ASN A 144 29.77 -29.28 25.01
N LYS A 145 30.43 -30.26 24.40
CA LYS A 145 30.54 -31.62 24.96
C LYS A 145 31.66 -31.65 26.01
N PRO A 146 31.48 -32.36 27.14
CA PRO A 146 32.55 -32.55 28.10
C PRO A 146 33.73 -33.31 27.46
N PRO A 147 34.98 -33.06 27.89
CA PRO A 147 36.15 -33.76 27.38
C PRO A 147 36.03 -35.26 27.66
N ASN A 148 36.37 -36.09 26.67
CA ASN A 148 36.40 -37.54 26.83
C ASN A 148 37.53 -37.92 27.80
N LEU A 149 37.17 -38.64 28.87
CA LEU A 149 38.08 -39.26 29.83
C LEU A 149 38.88 -40.40 29.19
#